data_AF-A0A8J7LZF6-F1
#
_entry.id   AF-A0A8J7LZF6-F1
#
_cell.length_a   1.000
_cell.length_b   1.000
_cell.length_c   1.000
_cell.angle_alpha   90.00
_cell.angle_beta   90.00
_cell.angle_gamma   90.00
#
_symmetry.space_group_name_H-M   'P 1'
#
loop_
_entity.id
_entity.type
_entity.pdbx_description
1 polymer ?
#
loop_
_entity_poly.entity_id
_entity_poly.type
_entity_poly.pdbx_seq_one_letter_code
_entity_poly.pdbx_strand_id
1 'polypeptide(L)'
;MRALLVCIFLVLNASPATARDAVGLAAPEKVRDSGLLDHILPRFSLKTAIRVLSDPDGPMRLGADGDGIPVFRRDGVTYRLETDDSPEQVRFRDWMLSEIGKTTIESFQPDGAAPFIARFDPTPEADTAAIEGNARRGADLSLTLCGRCHVIGPQNRMKGLGSTPSFAVLRSLGDWLARFREFYVRKPHGAFTQVAEVTPPFDPERPSPIVPIEMTLADLDAIIAFVSTTAAADLGAPLQTQ
;
A
#
# COMPACT_ATOMS: atom_id res chain seq x y z
N MET A 1 24.20 56.52 -16.49
CA MET A 1 24.06 55.27 -17.26
C MET A 1 24.29 54.01 -16.42
N ARG A 2 25.37 53.89 -15.62
CA ARG A 2 25.63 52.70 -14.78
C ARG A 2 24.54 52.38 -13.74
N ALA A 3 23.94 53.39 -13.09
CA ALA A 3 22.86 53.18 -12.11
C ALA A 3 21.53 52.72 -12.76
N LEU A 4 21.26 53.14 -14.00
CA LEU A 4 20.05 52.75 -14.73
C LEU A 4 20.13 51.27 -15.20
N LEU A 5 21.33 50.82 -15.56
CA LEU A 5 21.61 49.43 -15.95
C LEU A 5 21.51 48.44 -14.77
N VAL A 6 21.86 48.87 -13.56
CA VAL A 6 21.74 48.03 -12.34
C VAL A 6 20.27 47.82 -11.95
N CYS A 7 19.41 48.83 -12.10
CA CYS A 7 17.98 48.69 -11.78
C CYS A 7 17.25 47.76 -12.77
N ILE A 8 17.65 47.73 -14.04
CA ILE A 8 17.05 46.85 -15.06
C ILE A 8 17.43 45.38 -14.83
N PHE A 9 18.63 45.08 -14.35
CA PHE A 9 19.06 43.70 -14.04
C PHE A 9 18.36 43.08 -12.82
N LEU A 10 17.95 43.90 -11.85
CA LEU A 10 17.24 43.45 -10.64
C LEU A 10 15.77 43.10 -10.90
N VAL A 11 15.13 43.71 -11.90
CA VAL A 11 13.72 43.42 -12.23
C VAL A 11 13.58 42.15 -13.10
N LEU A 12 14.61 41.77 -13.86
CA LEU A 12 14.58 40.57 -14.71
C LEU A 12 14.80 39.24 -13.98
N ASN A 13 15.21 39.25 -12.70
CA ASN A 13 15.35 38.03 -11.88
C ASN A 13 14.18 37.82 -10.91
N ALA A 14 13.14 38.66 -10.99
CA ALA A 14 11.90 38.44 -10.28
C ALA A 14 11.07 37.39 -11.04
N SER A 15 11.44 36.11 -10.88
CA SER A 15 10.54 35.02 -11.26
C SER A 15 9.22 35.22 -10.51
N PRO A 16 8.05 35.19 -11.18
CA PRO A 16 6.79 35.17 -10.47
C PRO A 16 6.80 33.93 -9.58
N ALA A 17 6.73 34.14 -8.26
CA ALA A 17 6.38 33.05 -7.35
C ALA A 17 4.95 32.66 -7.70
N THR A 18 4.79 31.66 -8.57
CA THR A 18 3.48 31.04 -8.78
C THR A 18 3.06 30.48 -7.42
N ALA A 19 1.96 31.00 -6.90
CA ALA A 19 1.35 30.41 -5.72
C ALA A 19 1.03 28.95 -6.09
N ARG A 20 1.73 28.00 -5.48
CA ARG A 20 1.40 26.59 -5.65
C ARG A 20 0.02 26.36 -5.06
N ASP A 21 -0.86 25.72 -5.82
CA ASP A 21 -2.19 25.37 -5.37
C ASP A 21 -2.09 24.46 -4.13
N ALA A 22 -3.03 24.62 -3.21
CA ALA A 22 -3.06 23.82 -2.01
C ALA A 22 -3.48 22.38 -2.35
N VAL A 23 -2.83 21.41 -1.73
CA VAL A 23 -3.20 20.00 -1.87
C VAL A 23 -4.27 19.66 -0.83
N GLY A 24 -5.41 19.12 -1.27
CA GLY A 24 -6.49 18.69 -0.40
C GLY A 24 -6.19 17.36 0.31
N LEU A 25 -6.55 17.26 1.57
CA LEU A 25 -6.50 16.05 2.41
C LEU A 25 -7.90 15.73 2.93
N ALA A 26 -8.48 14.66 2.40
CA ALA A 26 -9.69 14.06 2.94
C ALA A 26 -9.34 13.23 4.18
N ALA A 27 -10.09 13.39 5.25
CA ALA A 27 -9.87 12.64 6.50
C ALA A 27 -11.21 12.29 7.16
N PRO A 28 -11.27 11.23 7.99
CA PRO A 28 -12.51 10.83 8.66
C PRO A 28 -12.87 11.86 9.73
N GLU A 29 -14.17 11.98 10.04
CA GLU A 29 -14.69 12.92 11.05
C GLU A 29 -13.93 12.82 12.38
N LYS A 30 -13.66 11.59 12.84
CA LYS A 30 -12.89 11.33 14.08
C LYS A 30 -11.50 11.99 14.14
N VAL A 31 -10.85 12.21 12.98
CA VAL A 31 -9.54 12.87 12.88
C VAL A 31 -9.69 14.37 12.65
N ARG A 32 -10.70 14.78 11.86
CA ARG A 32 -10.99 16.19 11.61
C ARG A 32 -11.43 16.89 12.90
N ASP A 33 -12.39 16.30 13.60
CA ASP A 33 -12.98 16.85 14.82
C ASP A 33 -12.03 16.75 16.02
N SER A 34 -10.93 15.99 15.91
CA SER A 34 -9.95 15.90 16.98
C SER A 34 -9.06 17.14 17.08
N GLY A 35 -9.03 18.02 16.07
CA GLY A 35 -8.09 19.12 15.97
C GLY A 35 -6.66 18.70 15.58
N LEU A 36 -6.41 17.43 15.23
CA LEU A 36 -5.07 16.97 14.86
C LEU A 36 -4.60 17.68 13.58
N LEU A 37 -5.48 17.78 12.58
CA LEU A 37 -5.13 18.42 11.30
C LEU A 37 -4.75 19.90 11.49
N ASP A 38 -5.49 20.62 12.33
CA ASP A 38 -5.19 22.01 12.69
C ASP A 38 -3.83 22.16 13.40
N HIS A 39 -3.40 21.11 14.10
CA HIS A 39 -2.08 21.06 14.73
C HIS A 39 -0.97 20.75 13.72
N ILE A 40 -1.13 19.74 12.87
CA ILE A 40 -0.02 19.26 12.02
C ILE A 40 0.16 20.05 10.73
N LEU A 41 -0.94 20.46 10.07
CA LEU A 41 -0.88 21.04 8.72
C LEU A 41 -0.11 22.38 8.69
N PRO A 42 -0.33 23.34 9.62
CA PRO A 42 0.44 24.58 9.63
C PRO A 42 1.93 24.36 9.84
N ARG A 43 2.31 23.36 10.66
CA ARG A 43 3.71 23.04 10.98
C ARG A 43 4.43 22.41 9.79
N PHE A 44 3.74 21.51 9.08
CA PHE A 44 4.24 20.97 7.82
C PHE A 44 4.45 22.09 6.80
N SER A 45 3.46 22.95 6.58
CA SER A 45 3.53 24.03 5.60
C SER A 45 4.62 25.04 5.92
N LEU A 46 4.82 25.39 7.20
CA LEU A 46 5.90 26.27 7.62
C LEU A 46 7.28 25.72 7.29
N LYS A 47 7.48 24.39 7.43
CA LYS A 47 8.79 23.77 7.21
C LYS A 47 9.08 23.48 5.73
N THR A 48 8.04 23.28 4.91
CA THR A 48 8.18 22.76 3.55
C THR A 48 7.73 23.73 2.46
N ALA A 49 7.06 24.82 2.81
CA ALA A 49 6.38 25.74 1.89
C ALA A 49 5.32 25.07 0.99
N ILE A 50 4.88 23.86 1.32
CA ILE A 50 3.79 23.14 0.64
C ILE A 50 2.53 23.36 1.47
N ARG A 51 1.45 23.87 0.84
CA ARG A 51 0.16 24.05 1.52
C ARG A 51 -0.66 22.79 1.38
N VAL A 52 -1.01 22.20 2.52
CA VAL A 52 -1.97 21.10 2.61
C VAL A 52 -3.17 21.61 3.42
N LEU A 53 -4.37 21.37 2.92
CA LEU A 53 -5.62 21.80 3.54
C LEU A 53 -6.52 20.59 3.78
N SER A 54 -7.29 20.60 4.87
CA SER A 54 -8.35 19.63 5.03
C SER A 54 -9.44 19.91 3.99
N ASP A 55 -9.71 18.92 3.15
CA ASP A 55 -10.65 19.00 2.03
C ASP A 55 -11.30 17.62 1.86
N PRO A 56 -12.62 17.47 2.09
CA PRO A 56 -13.33 16.20 1.95
C PRO A 56 -13.16 15.55 0.57
N ASP A 57 -12.97 16.37 -0.47
CA ASP A 57 -12.82 15.93 -1.87
C ASP A 57 -11.36 15.98 -2.33
N GLY A 58 -10.42 16.11 -1.38
CA GLY A 58 -8.99 16.20 -1.64
C GLY A 58 -8.39 14.90 -2.22
N PRO A 59 -7.34 15.00 -3.05
CA PRO A 59 -6.70 13.84 -3.68
C PRO A 59 -5.94 12.95 -2.70
N MET A 60 -5.43 13.49 -1.58
CA MET A 60 -4.89 12.68 -0.50
C MET A 60 -6.00 12.21 0.41
N ARG A 61 -5.96 10.95 0.84
CA ARG A 61 -6.98 10.38 1.73
C ARG A 61 -6.36 9.76 2.95
N LEU A 62 -6.86 10.15 4.12
CA LEU A 62 -6.57 9.51 5.38
C LEU A 62 -7.76 8.61 5.74
N GLY A 63 -7.51 7.34 6.06
CA GLY A 63 -8.57 6.36 6.30
C GLY A 63 -8.13 5.28 7.29
N ALA A 64 -9.11 4.68 7.98
CA ALA A 64 -8.88 3.45 8.73
C ALA A 64 -8.84 2.23 7.79
N ASP A 65 -9.67 2.29 6.75
CA ASP A 65 -9.75 1.32 5.66
C ASP A 65 -8.97 1.85 4.45
N GLY A 66 -8.15 1.01 3.82
CA GLY A 66 -7.33 1.42 2.67
C GLY A 66 -6.01 0.68 2.54
N ASP A 67 -5.39 0.77 1.37
CA ASP A 67 -4.07 0.19 1.07
C ASP A 67 -2.92 1.22 1.22
N GLY A 68 -3.23 2.44 1.67
CA GLY A 68 -2.26 3.50 1.94
C GLY A 68 -1.25 3.18 3.05
N ILE A 69 -0.29 4.08 3.24
CA ILE A 69 0.82 3.90 4.18
C ILE A 69 0.37 4.22 5.61
N PRO A 70 0.56 3.34 6.60
CA PRO A 70 0.25 3.61 8.00
C PRO A 70 1.03 4.82 8.52
N VAL A 71 0.33 5.82 9.07
CA VAL A 71 0.94 7.07 9.55
C VAL A 71 0.80 7.30 11.05
N PHE A 72 -0.32 6.88 11.67
CA PHE A 72 -0.53 6.95 13.11
C PHE A 72 -1.67 6.02 13.57
N ARG A 73 -1.77 5.81 14.88
CA ARG A 73 -2.85 5.06 15.53
C ARG A 73 -3.57 5.91 16.56
N ARG A 74 -4.85 5.62 16.78
CA ARG A 74 -5.64 6.16 17.89
C ARG A 74 -6.76 5.18 18.24
N ASP A 75 -7.01 4.97 19.53
CA ASP A 75 -8.05 4.04 20.02
C ASP A 75 -7.95 2.63 19.39
N GLY A 76 -6.73 2.14 19.20
CA GLY A 76 -6.47 0.84 18.56
C GLY A 76 -6.53 0.85 17.04
N VAL A 77 -7.17 1.83 16.41
CA VAL A 77 -7.32 1.96 14.94
C VAL A 77 -6.05 2.51 14.31
N THR A 78 -5.61 1.91 13.20
CA THR A 78 -4.48 2.39 12.39
C THR A 78 -4.99 3.24 11.23
N TYR A 79 -4.53 4.48 11.14
CA TYR A 79 -4.85 5.38 10.05
C TYR A 79 -3.75 5.33 8.99
N ARG A 80 -4.18 5.19 7.74
CA ARG A 80 -3.36 5.06 6.55
C ARG A 80 -3.54 6.28 5.66
N LEU A 81 -2.45 6.73 5.05
CA LEU A 81 -2.43 7.82 4.09
C LEU A 81 -2.27 7.26 2.67
N GLU A 82 -3.29 7.48 1.84
CA GLU A 82 -3.29 7.22 0.41
C GLU A 82 -2.89 8.50 -0.35
N THR A 83 -2.05 8.33 -1.36
CA THR A 83 -1.52 9.41 -2.20
C THR A 83 -1.50 8.96 -3.67
N ASP A 84 -1.59 9.91 -4.60
CA ASP A 84 -1.36 9.70 -6.04
C ASP A 84 0.13 9.80 -6.43
N ASP A 85 1.02 9.95 -5.44
CA ASP A 85 2.47 10.12 -5.59
C ASP A 85 2.93 11.41 -6.30
N SER A 86 2.12 12.48 -6.31
CA SER A 86 2.64 13.82 -6.65
C SER A 86 3.81 14.21 -5.73
N PRO A 87 4.79 15.01 -6.20
CA PRO A 87 5.92 15.45 -5.39
C PRO A 87 5.51 16.06 -4.04
N GLU A 88 4.43 16.82 -4.02
CA GLU A 88 3.87 17.45 -2.83
C GLU A 88 3.28 16.42 -1.85
N GLN A 89 2.55 15.43 -2.36
CA GLN A 89 1.94 14.37 -1.55
C GLN A 89 2.99 13.44 -0.95
N VAL A 90 3.98 13.05 -1.75
CA VAL A 90 5.16 12.29 -1.30
C VAL A 90 5.86 13.05 -0.18
N ARG A 91 6.06 14.36 -0.34
CA ARG A 91 6.72 15.17 0.68
C ARG A 91 5.93 15.24 1.99
N PHE A 92 4.60 15.30 1.90
CA PHE A 92 3.73 15.26 3.09
C PHE A 92 3.78 13.91 3.79
N ARG A 93 3.65 12.81 3.05
CA ARG A 93 3.79 11.45 3.57
C ARG A 93 5.13 11.23 4.26
N ASP A 94 6.22 11.57 3.59
CA ASP A 94 7.58 11.40 4.13
C ASP A 94 7.78 12.23 5.40
N TRP A 95 7.21 13.44 5.45
CA TRP A 95 7.22 14.24 6.66
C TRP A 95 6.45 13.56 7.80
N MET A 96 5.25 13.02 7.57
CA MET A 96 4.48 12.31 8.60
C MET A 96 5.25 11.10 9.16
N LEU A 97 6.00 10.40 8.32
CA LEU A 97 6.78 9.21 8.70
C LEU A 97 8.15 9.54 9.34
N SER A 98 8.62 10.76 9.16
CA SER A 98 9.89 11.24 9.74
C SER A 98 9.80 11.43 11.27
N GLU A 99 10.95 11.49 11.94
CA GLU A 99 11.00 11.74 13.38
C GLU A 99 10.33 13.06 13.79
N ILE A 100 10.44 14.10 12.96
CA ILE A 100 9.80 15.40 13.25
C ILE A 100 8.28 15.31 13.11
N GLY A 101 7.77 14.60 12.10
CA GLY A 101 6.33 14.38 11.92
C GLY A 101 5.76 13.54 13.05
N LYS A 102 6.39 12.40 13.37
CA LYS A 102 6.00 11.52 14.48
C LYS A 102 5.96 12.26 15.81
N THR A 103 7.02 13.02 16.12
CA THR A 103 7.06 13.85 17.34
C THR A 103 5.95 14.91 17.34
N THR A 104 5.66 15.52 16.20
CA THR A 104 4.61 16.53 16.09
C THR A 104 3.22 15.92 16.34
N ILE A 105 2.94 14.75 15.76
CA ILE A 105 1.69 14.02 15.95
C ILE A 105 1.53 13.63 17.43
N GLU A 106 2.55 13.04 18.05
CA GLU A 106 2.49 12.59 19.45
C GLU A 106 2.49 13.73 20.47
N SER A 107 2.98 14.92 20.10
CA SER A 107 2.88 16.12 20.93
C SER A 107 1.46 16.68 21.02
N PHE A 108 0.56 16.24 20.14
CA PHE A 108 -0.83 16.64 20.17
C PHE A 108 -1.61 15.81 21.20
N GLN A 109 -1.90 16.42 22.35
CA GLN A 109 -2.65 15.82 23.43
C GLN A 109 -4.00 16.54 23.59
N PRO A 110 -5.08 16.03 22.98
CA PRO A 110 -6.41 16.58 23.21
C PRO A 110 -6.88 16.23 24.63
N ASP A 111 -7.46 17.21 25.34
CA ASP A 111 -7.92 17.04 26.73
C ASP A 111 -8.92 15.88 26.84
N GLY A 112 -8.60 14.92 27.72
CA GLY A 112 -9.50 13.79 28.05
C GLY A 112 -9.71 12.77 26.94
N ALA A 113 -8.98 12.82 25.82
CA ALA A 113 -9.10 11.87 24.73
C ALA A 113 -7.81 11.06 24.52
N ALA A 114 -7.93 9.88 23.90
CA ALA A 114 -6.78 9.03 23.65
C ALA A 114 -5.74 9.73 22.75
N PRO A 115 -4.43 9.56 23.06
CA PRO A 115 -3.37 10.19 22.30
C PRO A 115 -3.25 9.57 20.91
N PHE A 116 -2.70 10.35 19.99
CA PHE A 116 -2.23 9.84 18.71
C PHE A 116 -0.83 9.22 18.89
N ILE A 117 -0.63 8.03 18.34
CA ILE A 117 0.62 7.28 18.42
C ILE A 117 1.18 7.17 17.00
N ALA A 118 2.35 7.75 16.73
CA ALA A 118 2.99 7.73 15.41
C ALA A 118 4.23 6.81 15.38
N ARG A 119 4.71 6.40 16.55
CA ARG A 119 5.73 5.37 16.76
C ARG A 119 5.05 4.09 17.19
N PHE A 120 4.77 3.28 16.20
CA PHE A 120 4.26 1.94 16.36
C PHE A 120 4.98 1.08 15.35
N ASP A 121 5.23 -0.18 15.70
CA ASP A 121 5.52 -1.15 14.66
C ASP A 121 4.28 -1.21 13.79
N PRO A 122 4.37 -0.88 12.47
CA PRO A 122 3.32 -1.23 11.54
C PRO A 122 3.35 -2.75 11.48
N THR A 123 2.77 -3.38 12.51
CA THR A 123 2.24 -4.72 12.36
C THR A 123 1.33 -4.53 11.17
N PRO A 124 1.62 -5.14 10.00
CA PRO A 124 0.58 -5.21 9.02
C PRO A 124 -0.60 -5.77 9.80
N GLU A 125 -1.75 -5.11 9.74
CA GLU A 125 -2.99 -5.87 9.83
C GLU A 125 -2.91 -6.84 8.66
N ALA A 126 -2.13 -7.90 8.86
CA ALA A 126 -2.39 -9.18 8.35
C ALA A 126 -3.79 -9.39 8.88
N ASP A 127 -4.72 -9.37 7.95
CA ASP A 127 -6.01 -9.99 8.08
C ASP A 127 -5.79 -11.49 8.39
N THR A 128 -5.24 -11.74 9.57
CA THR A 128 -5.20 -13.02 10.26
C THR A 128 -6.50 -13.11 11.06
N ALA A 129 -7.65 -12.88 10.41
CA ALA A 129 -8.68 -13.90 10.57
C ALA A 129 -7.96 -15.25 10.47
N ALA A 130 -8.08 -16.09 11.51
CA ALA A 130 -7.30 -17.32 11.61
C ALA A 130 -7.26 -17.99 10.24
N ILE A 131 -6.06 -18.18 9.67
CA ILE A 131 -5.96 -18.72 8.31
C ILE A 131 -6.52 -20.13 8.37
N GLU A 132 -7.75 -20.29 7.86
CA GLU A 132 -8.47 -21.55 7.84
C GLU A 132 -7.98 -22.40 6.67
N GLY A 133 -8.22 -23.71 6.75
CA GLY A 133 -7.92 -24.64 5.66
C GLY A 133 -6.84 -25.67 5.98
N ASN A 134 -6.80 -26.71 5.16
CA ASN A 134 -5.88 -27.83 5.33
C ASN A 134 -4.60 -27.61 4.52
N ALA A 135 -3.51 -27.19 5.17
CA ALA A 135 -2.23 -26.90 4.52
C ALA A 135 -1.63 -28.09 3.75
N ARG A 136 -1.91 -29.34 4.15
CA ARG A 136 -1.44 -30.51 3.39
C ARG A 136 -2.17 -30.60 2.04
N ARG A 137 -3.50 -30.48 2.06
CA ARG A 137 -4.31 -30.40 0.83
C ARG A 137 -3.89 -29.20 -0.01
N GLY A 138 -3.58 -28.07 0.63
CA GLY A 138 -3.06 -26.87 -0.01
C GLY A 138 -1.76 -27.09 -0.77
N ALA A 139 -0.83 -27.88 -0.21
CA ALA A 139 0.42 -28.22 -0.88
C ALA A 139 0.18 -29.03 -2.16
N ASP A 140 -0.71 -30.02 -2.09
CA ASP A 140 -1.07 -30.88 -3.23
C ASP A 140 -1.78 -30.07 -4.34
N LEU A 141 -2.74 -29.22 -3.96
CA LEU A 141 -3.42 -28.31 -4.87
C LEU A 141 -2.46 -27.30 -5.50
N SER A 142 -1.57 -26.70 -4.71
CA SER A 142 -0.58 -25.74 -5.21
C SER A 142 0.35 -26.38 -6.23
N LEU A 143 0.76 -27.63 -6.00
CA LEU A 143 1.60 -28.37 -6.94
C LEU A 143 0.86 -28.64 -8.25
N THR A 144 -0.40 -29.05 -8.15
CA THR A 144 -1.23 -29.47 -9.28
C THR A 144 -1.67 -28.28 -10.13
N LEU A 145 -2.14 -27.22 -9.49
CA LEU A 145 -2.80 -26.08 -10.15
C LEU A 145 -1.80 -24.96 -10.49
N CYS A 146 -0.81 -24.72 -9.63
CA CYS A 146 0.12 -23.59 -9.77
C CYS A 146 1.53 -24.03 -10.21
N GLY A 147 1.91 -25.30 -9.96
CA GLY A 147 3.29 -25.78 -10.05
C GLY A 147 3.93 -25.79 -11.44
N ARG A 148 3.14 -25.64 -12.50
CA ARG A 148 3.62 -25.43 -13.88
C ARG A 148 4.21 -24.03 -14.08
N CYS A 149 3.67 -23.04 -13.37
CA CYS A 149 4.10 -21.65 -13.47
C CYS A 149 4.99 -21.30 -12.28
N HIS A 150 4.52 -21.51 -11.07
CA HIS A 150 5.23 -21.10 -9.86
C HIS A 150 6.08 -22.24 -9.28
N VAL A 151 7.29 -21.92 -8.83
CA VAL A 151 8.01 -22.77 -7.89
C VAL A 151 7.33 -22.65 -6.52
N ILE A 152 6.74 -23.73 -6.03
CA ILE A 152 6.00 -23.76 -4.76
C ILE A 152 6.83 -24.31 -3.59
N GLY A 153 7.95 -24.98 -3.89
CA GLY A 153 8.81 -25.59 -2.89
C GLY A 153 9.87 -26.51 -3.50
N PRO A 154 10.62 -27.26 -2.66
CA PRO A 154 11.68 -28.16 -3.12
C PRO A 154 11.22 -29.20 -4.16
N GLN A 155 9.97 -29.65 -4.08
CA GLN A 155 9.36 -30.63 -4.99
C GLN A 155 9.32 -30.20 -6.46
N ASN A 156 9.34 -28.88 -6.74
CA ASN A 156 9.33 -28.35 -8.11
C ASN A 156 10.36 -27.22 -8.33
N ARG A 157 11.45 -27.20 -7.54
CA ARG A 157 12.49 -26.13 -7.50
C ARG A 157 12.95 -25.57 -8.85
N MET A 158 12.97 -26.41 -9.89
CA MET A 158 13.43 -26.06 -11.24
C MET A 158 12.39 -26.34 -12.34
N LYS A 159 11.11 -26.50 -11.95
CA LYS A 159 10.02 -26.87 -12.88
C LYS A 159 8.99 -25.75 -13.08
N GLY A 160 9.16 -24.60 -12.43
CA GLY A 160 8.37 -23.38 -12.68
C GLY A 160 8.95 -22.54 -13.81
N LEU A 161 8.20 -21.54 -14.24
CA LEU A 161 8.63 -20.54 -15.23
C LEU A 161 9.52 -19.50 -14.54
N GLY A 162 10.70 -19.23 -15.11
CA GLY A 162 11.65 -18.26 -14.56
C GLY A 162 11.14 -16.81 -14.54
N SER A 163 10.10 -16.50 -15.31
CA SER A 163 9.47 -15.18 -15.36
C SER A 163 8.37 -14.97 -14.30
N THR A 164 8.00 -16.00 -13.55
CA THR A 164 6.99 -15.90 -12.48
C THR A 164 7.63 -16.10 -11.11
N PRO A 165 7.28 -15.27 -10.10
CA PRO A 165 7.90 -15.36 -8.77
C PRO A 165 7.55 -16.69 -8.09
N SER A 166 8.48 -17.25 -7.32
CA SER A 166 8.18 -18.44 -6.49
C SER A 166 7.22 -18.08 -5.36
N PHE A 167 6.59 -19.09 -4.74
CA PHE A 167 5.77 -18.87 -3.55
C PHE A 167 6.56 -18.23 -2.40
N ALA A 168 7.83 -18.64 -2.23
CA ALA A 168 8.70 -18.03 -1.22
C ALA A 168 8.95 -16.53 -1.49
N VAL A 169 9.12 -16.13 -2.76
CA VAL A 169 9.24 -14.71 -3.15
C VAL A 169 7.93 -13.97 -2.95
N LEU A 170 6.79 -14.55 -3.32
CA LEU A 170 5.49 -13.92 -3.07
C LEU A 170 5.22 -13.77 -1.57
N ARG A 171 5.66 -14.73 -0.76
CA ARG A 171 5.49 -14.75 0.70
C ARG A 171 6.29 -13.68 1.44
N SER A 172 7.35 -13.14 0.83
CA SER A 172 8.13 -12.04 1.40
C SER A 172 7.52 -10.66 1.16
N LEU A 173 6.47 -10.56 0.34
CA LEU A 173 5.77 -9.29 0.08
C LEU A 173 4.81 -8.94 1.23
N GLY A 174 4.73 -7.65 1.57
CA GLY A 174 3.85 -7.16 2.64
C GLY A 174 2.36 -7.43 2.40
N ASP A 175 1.94 -7.50 1.14
CA ASP A 175 0.57 -7.71 0.69
C ASP A 175 0.31 -9.15 0.20
N TRP A 176 1.16 -10.13 0.56
CA TRP A 176 1.11 -11.49 0.04
C TRP A 176 -0.29 -12.13 0.19
N LEU A 177 -0.95 -11.92 1.33
CA LEU A 177 -2.25 -12.55 1.61
C LEU A 177 -3.34 -12.04 0.66
N ALA A 178 -3.40 -10.73 0.42
CA ALA A 178 -4.32 -10.13 -0.54
C ALA A 178 -4.03 -10.64 -1.97
N ARG A 179 -2.75 -10.74 -2.34
CA ARG A 179 -2.35 -11.30 -3.65
C ARG A 179 -2.82 -12.73 -3.85
N PHE A 180 -2.72 -13.58 -2.84
CA PHE A 180 -3.20 -14.96 -2.92
C PHE A 180 -4.73 -15.04 -2.86
N ARG A 181 -5.41 -14.23 -2.04
CA ARG A 181 -6.89 -14.23 -2.00
C ARG A 181 -7.53 -13.77 -3.31
N GLU A 182 -6.88 -12.87 -4.03
CA GLU A 182 -7.43 -12.25 -5.24
C GLU A 182 -6.73 -12.71 -6.51
N PHE A 183 -5.87 -13.74 -6.44
CA PHE A 183 -5.01 -14.09 -7.56
C PHE A 183 -5.85 -14.36 -8.83
N TYR A 184 -7.03 -14.99 -8.68
CA TYR A 184 -7.92 -15.38 -9.77
C TYR A 184 -8.51 -14.20 -10.56
N VAL A 185 -8.44 -12.96 -10.05
CA VAL A 185 -8.82 -11.74 -10.80
C VAL A 185 -7.62 -10.90 -11.25
N ARG A 186 -6.41 -11.25 -10.81
CA ARG A 186 -5.17 -10.53 -11.16
C ARG A 186 -4.60 -11.06 -12.47
N LYS A 187 -3.97 -10.19 -13.26
CA LYS A 187 -3.24 -10.62 -14.47
C LYS A 187 -2.00 -11.44 -14.07
N PRO A 188 -1.66 -12.53 -14.78
CA PRO A 188 -2.36 -13.08 -15.95
C PRO A 188 -3.50 -14.07 -15.60
N HIS A 189 -3.68 -14.44 -14.34
CA HIS A 189 -4.54 -15.54 -13.88
C HIS A 189 -6.02 -15.43 -14.25
N GLY A 190 -6.60 -14.22 -14.27
CA GLY A 190 -8.01 -14.05 -14.62
C GLY A 190 -8.38 -14.50 -16.04
N ALA A 191 -7.40 -14.68 -16.93
CA ALA A 191 -7.65 -15.23 -18.26
C ALA A 191 -7.79 -16.77 -18.27
N PHE A 192 -7.44 -17.46 -17.19
CA PHE A 192 -7.39 -18.92 -17.16
C PHE A 192 -7.71 -19.56 -15.81
N THR A 193 -8.27 -18.79 -14.87
CA THR A 193 -8.67 -19.30 -13.57
C THR A 193 -10.17 -19.16 -13.40
N GLN A 194 -10.82 -20.21 -12.91
CA GLN A 194 -12.20 -20.19 -12.49
C GLN A 194 -12.31 -20.69 -11.04
N VAL A 195 -12.99 -19.89 -10.22
CA VAL A 195 -13.36 -20.27 -8.86
C VAL A 195 -14.86 -20.54 -8.85
N ALA A 196 -15.23 -21.76 -8.48
CA ALA A 196 -16.62 -22.20 -8.45
C ALA A 196 -17.46 -21.24 -7.61
N GLU A 197 -18.65 -20.89 -8.13
CA GLU A 197 -19.62 -19.97 -7.51
C GLU A 197 -19.15 -18.51 -7.34
N VAL A 198 -17.92 -18.18 -7.73
CA VAL A 198 -17.33 -16.84 -7.57
C VAL A 198 -17.07 -16.17 -8.91
N THR A 199 -16.42 -16.87 -9.84
CA THR A 199 -16.11 -16.30 -11.16
C THR A 199 -17.14 -16.74 -12.21
N PRO A 200 -17.56 -15.87 -13.12
CA PRO A 200 -18.38 -16.26 -14.26
C PRO A 200 -17.63 -17.24 -15.19
N PRO A 201 -18.35 -17.98 -16.05
CA PRO A 201 -17.71 -18.71 -17.14
C PRO A 201 -16.92 -17.78 -18.08
N PHE A 202 -15.87 -18.29 -18.72
CA PHE A 202 -15.19 -17.54 -19.77
C PHE A 202 -16.17 -17.18 -20.91
N ASP A 203 -15.99 -15.99 -21.44
CA ASP A 203 -16.69 -15.54 -22.63
C ASP A 203 -16.37 -16.48 -23.81
N PRO A 204 -17.38 -17.06 -24.50
CA PRO A 204 -17.15 -17.92 -25.65
C PRO A 204 -16.31 -17.28 -26.77
N GLU A 205 -16.34 -15.95 -26.91
CA GLU A 205 -15.54 -15.22 -27.89
C GLU A 205 -14.10 -14.95 -27.41
N ARG A 206 -13.83 -15.15 -26.11
CA ARG A 206 -12.52 -15.00 -25.46
C ARG A 206 -12.27 -16.18 -24.52
N PRO A 207 -12.12 -17.40 -25.06
CA PRO A 207 -11.88 -18.59 -24.25
C PRO A 207 -10.52 -18.51 -23.56
N SER A 208 -10.34 -19.35 -22.54
CA SER A 208 -9.07 -19.44 -21.85
C SER A 208 -7.92 -19.81 -22.81
N PRO A 209 -6.74 -19.15 -22.72
CA PRO A 209 -5.61 -19.44 -23.60
C PRO A 209 -4.89 -20.75 -23.25
N ILE A 210 -5.22 -21.38 -22.12
CA ILE A 210 -4.68 -22.66 -21.66
C ILE A 210 -5.82 -23.50 -21.06
N VAL A 211 -5.55 -24.76 -20.71
CA VAL A 211 -6.48 -25.54 -19.89
C VAL A 211 -6.74 -24.77 -18.58
N PRO A 212 -8.01 -24.43 -18.27
CA PRO A 212 -8.34 -23.65 -17.09
C PRO A 212 -7.87 -24.30 -15.80
N ILE A 213 -7.50 -23.45 -14.85
CA ILE A 213 -7.36 -23.81 -13.45
C ILE A 213 -8.75 -23.65 -12.83
N GLU A 214 -9.31 -24.75 -12.35
CA GLU A 214 -10.61 -24.77 -11.69
C GLU A 214 -10.42 -25.13 -10.21
N MET A 215 -11.07 -24.39 -9.31
CA MET A 215 -11.01 -24.65 -7.87
C MET A 215 -12.25 -24.13 -7.15
N THR A 216 -12.46 -24.56 -5.92
CA THR A 216 -13.46 -23.97 -5.01
C THR A 216 -12.83 -22.93 -4.07
N LEU A 217 -13.66 -22.16 -3.35
CA LEU A 217 -13.15 -21.31 -2.27
C LEU A 217 -12.43 -22.12 -1.17
N ALA A 218 -12.92 -23.32 -0.85
CA ALA A 218 -12.27 -24.20 0.12
C ALA A 218 -10.88 -24.69 -0.35
N ASP A 219 -10.70 -24.86 -1.66
CA ASP A 219 -9.38 -25.16 -2.24
C ASP A 219 -8.44 -23.96 -2.15
N LEU A 220 -8.96 -22.75 -2.43
CA LEU A 220 -8.22 -21.50 -2.25
C LEU A 220 -7.77 -21.32 -0.79
N ASP A 221 -8.66 -21.54 0.18
CA ASP A 221 -8.32 -21.46 1.61
C ASP A 221 -7.24 -22.49 1.99
N ALA A 222 -7.34 -23.72 1.47
CA ALA A 222 -6.29 -24.72 1.68
C ALA A 222 -4.94 -24.26 1.09
N ILE A 223 -4.92 -23.69 -0.12
CA ILE A 223 -3.71 -23.12 -0.74
C ILE A 223 -3.13 -21.99 0.12
N ILE A 224 -3.97 -21.06 0.59
CA ILE A 224 -3.54 -19.95 1.47
C ILE A 224 -2.96 -20.51 2.78
N ALA A 225 -3.59 -21.52 3.38
CA ALA A 225 -3.08 -22.19 4.57
C ALA A 225 -1.68 -22.78 4.32
N PHE A 226 -1.45 -23.44 3.18
CA PHE A 226 -0.11 -23.91 2.82
C PHE A 226 0.90 -22.77 2.66
N VAL A 227 0.54 -21.73 1.91
CA VAL A 227 1.42 -20.57 1.65
C VAL A 227 1.78 -19.86 2.95
N SER A 228 0.86 -19.78 3.91
CA SER A 228 1.11 -19.17 5.22
C SER A 228 2.27 -19.83 5.98
N THR A 229 2.45 -21.16 5.78
CA THR A 229 3.53 -21.97 6.37
C THR A 229 4.82 -21.98 5.54
N THR A 230 4.79 -21.42 4.33
CA THR A 230 5.97 -21.35 3.46
C THR A 230 6.96 -20.31 4.00
N ALA A 231 8.24 -20.66 4.04
CA ALA A 231 9.28 -19.70 4.42
C ALA A 231 9.39 -18.59 3.36
N ALA A 232 9.36 -17.32 3.82
CA ALA A 232 9.61 -16.18 2.96
C ALA A 232 11.04 -16.22 2.41
N ALA A 233 11.21 -15.89 1.14
CA ALA A 233 12.54 -15.74 0.55
C ALA A 233 13.23 -14.51 1.13
N ASP A 234 14.53 -14.65 1.43
CA ASP A 234 15.40 -13.51 1.70
C ASP A 234 15.75 -12.83 0.37
N LEU A 235 15.28 -11.59 0.19
CA LEU A 235 15.53 -10.79 -1.00
C LEU A 235 16.75 -9.86 -0.83
N GLY A 236 17.41 -9.88 0.32
CA GLY A 236 18.48 -8.95 0.67
C GLY A 236 17.99 -7.54 0.99
N ALA A 237 18.93 -6.63 1.21
CA ALA A 237 18.62 -5.23 1.49
C ALA A 237 18.03 -4.51 0.25
N PRO A 238 17.16 -3.50 0.44
CA PRO A 238 16.67 -2.68 -0.66
C PRO A 238 17.82 -2.11 -1.51
N LEU A 239 17.61 -2.06 -2.82
CA LEU A 239 18.56 -1.45 -3.74
C LEU A 239 18.70 0.04 -3.42
N GLN A 240 19.92 0.47 -3.11
CA GLN A 240 20.25 1.88 -2.94
C GLN A 240 20.35 2.52 -4.33
N THR A 241 19.38 3.35 -4.69
CA THR A 241 19.45 4.15 -5.92
C THR A 241 20.44 5.29 -5.70
N GLN A 242 21.47 5.36 -6.53
CA GLN A 242 22.42 6.49 -6.57
C GLN A 242 21.83 7.69 -7.31
#